data_AF-A0A7V9JQX3-F1
#
_entry.id   AF-A0A7V9JQX3-F1
#
_cell.length_a   1.000
_cell.length_b   1.000
_cell.length_c   1.000
_cell.angle_alpha   90.00
_cell.angle_beta   90.00
_cell.angle_gamma   90.00
#
_symmetry.space_group_name_H-M   'P 1'
#
loop_
_entity.id
_entity.type
_entity.pdbx_description
1 polymer ?
#
loop_
_entity_poly.entity_id
_entity_poly.type
_entity_poly.pdbx_seq_one_letter_code
_entity_poly.pdbx_strand_id
1 'polypeptide(L)'
;EEAATTSRATARPRGGPPATSGRAGVLPVARFNARLERAGGAWARSPLAVAARFLGRDRLDVYMTSVATLERRDGRDRVVVTTTIARARDDSISAIRYVLALESRPGGRWRLRSARFTQRCAPGRGHQAFSADPCL
;
A
#
# COMPACT_ATOMS: atom_id res chain seq x y z
N GLU A 1 -39.60 -14.59 -20.37
CA GLU A 1 -38.83 -14.58 -19.11
C GLU A 1 -37.38 -14.27 -19.44
N GLU A 2 -36.93 -13.05 -19.15
CA GLU A 2 -35.55 -12.61 -19.43
C GLU A 2 -34.94 -12.15 -18.10
N ALA A 3 -34.04 -12.98 -17.56
CA ALA A 3 -33.37 -12.73 -16.29
C ALA A 3 -32.23 -11.73 -16.49
N ALA A 4 -32.50 -10.45 -16.25
CA ALA A 4 -31.47 -9.41 -16.15
C ALA A 4 -30.60 -9.66 -14.91
N THR A 5 -29.47 -10.33 -15.10
CA THR A 5 -28.43 -10.43 -14.07
C THR A 5 -27.73 -9.09 -13.95
N THR A 6 -28.22 -8.23 -13.05
CA THR A 6 -27.51 -7.00 -12.66
C THR A 6 -26.31 -7.39 -11.80
N SER A 7 -25.14 -7.49 -12.43
CA SER A 7 -23.87 -7.62 -11.74
C SER A 7 -23.57 -6.32 -10.99
N ARG A 8 -23.73 -6.37 -9.66
CA ARG A 8 -23.56 -5.23 -8.76
C ARG A 8 -22.07 -4.91 -8.66
N ALA A 9 -21.59 -4.02 -9.53
CA ALA A 9 -20.24 -3.48 -9.45
C ALA A 9 -20.11 -2.69 -8.14
N THR A 10 -19.50 -3.30 -7.12
CA THR A 10 -19.20 -2.63 -5.86
C THR A 10 -18.26 -1.46 -6.14
N ALA A 11 -18.79 -0.25 -6.07
CA ALA A 11 -18.02 0.97 -6.22
C ALA A 11 -16.90 0.99 -5.17
N ARG A 12 -15.64 0.79 -5.60
CA ARG A 12 -14.48 0.97 -4.72
C ARG A 12 -14.42 2.43 -4.27
N PRO A 13 -14.28 2.73 -2.97
CA PRO A 13 -14.06 4.10 -2.53
C PRO A 13 -12.80 4.66 -3.20
N ARG A 14 -12.93 5.86 -3.79
CA ARG A 14 -11.84 6.58 -4.43
C ARG A 14 -10.84 6.98 -3.32
N GLY A 15 -9.74 6.24 -3.17
CA GLY A 15 -8.66 6.60 -2.25
C GLY A 15 -8.19 5.49 -1.30
N GLY A 16 -8.69 4.26 -1.41
CA GLY A 16 -8.15 3.13 -0.65
C GLY A 16 -6.91 2.51 -1.30
N PRO A 17 -6.05 1.82 -0.53
CA PRO A 17 -4.98 0.99 -1.09
C PRO A 17 -5.54 -0.06 -2.07
N PRO A 18 -4.71 -0.62 -2.96
CA PRO A 18 -5.14 -1.72 -3.82
C PRO A 18 -5.77 -2.86 -3.02
N ALA A 19 -6.74 -3.56 -3.59
CA ALA A 19 -7.24 -4.78 -2.96
C ALA A 19 -6.09 -5.79 -2.84
N THR A 20 -6.02 -6.48 -1.70
CA THR A 20 -5.05 -7.56 -1.49
C THR A 20 -5.38 -8.73 -2.42
N SER A 21 -4.35 -9.33 -3.02
CA SER A 21 -4.51 -10.59 -3.75
C SER A 21 -4.28 -11.76 -2.79
N GLY A 22 -5.37 -12.37 -2.32
CA GLY A 22 -5.36 -13.59 -1.49
C GLY A 22 -4.83 -13.43 -0.06
N ARG A 23 -4.64 -14.56 0.64
CA ARG A 23 -4.12 -14.65 2.02
C ARG A 23 -2.68 -14.13 2.20
N ALA A 24 -1.98 -13.82 1.11
CA ALA A 24 -0.55 -13.46 1.14
C ALA A 24 -0.27 -11.99 1.45
N GLY A 25 -1.30 -11.14 1.59
CA GLY A 25 -1.12 -9.71 1.87
C GLY A 25 -0.37 -8.96 0.76
N VAL A 26 -0.28 -9.50 -0.45
CA VAL A 26 0.39 -8.84 -1.57
C VAL A 26 -0.54 -7.84 -2.23
N LEU A 27 -0.02 -6.64 -2.51
CA LEU A 27 -0.75 -5.58 -3.20
C LEU A 27 -0.28 -5.47 -4.66
N PRO A 28 -1.18 -5.52 -5.65
CA PRO A 28 -0.80 -5.43 -7.05
C PRO A 28 -0.25 -4.05 -7.40
N VAL A 29 0.96 -4.02 -7.97
CA VAL A 29 1.69 -2.77 -8.29
C VAL A 29 1.63 -2.38 -9.76
N ALA A 30 1.29 -3.30 -10.66
CA ALA A 30 1.40 -3.12 -12.11
C ALA A 30 0.61 -1.91 -12.62
N ARG A 31 -0.69 -1.81 -12.26
CA ARG A 31 -1.56 -0.69 -12.66
C ARG A 31 -1.07 0.65 -12.10
N PHE A 32 -0.47 0.65 -10.91
CA PHE A 32 0.09 1.87 -10.34
C PHE A 32 1.35 2.29 -11.08
N ASN A 33 2.28 1.36 -11.34
CA ASN A 33 3.49 1.65 -12.10
C ASN A 33 3.16 2.19 -13.51
N ALA A 34 2.15 1.64 -14.21
CA ALA A 34 1.71 2.17 -15.50
C ALA A 34 1.18 3.62 -15.45
N ARG A 35 0.69 4.08 -14.28
CA ARG A 35 0.36 5.49 -14.04
C ARG A 35 1.59 6.31 -13.67
N LEU A 36 2.50 5.74 -12.87
CA LEU A 36 3.74 6.38 -12.43
C LEU A 36 4.68 6.67 -13.60
N GLU A 37 4.79 5.76 -14.58
CA GLU A 37 5.62 5.97 -15.78
C GLU A 37 5.15 7.16 -16.63
N ARG A 38 3.84 7.42 -16.65
CA ARG A 38 3.23 8.58 -17.32
C ARG A 38 3.25 9.85 -16.46
N ALA A 39 3.65 9.74 -15.20
CA ALA A 39 3.68 10.88 -14.29
C ALA A 39 5.02 11.63 -14.41
N GLY A 40 4.95 12.91 -14.80
CA GLY A 40 6.13 13.79 -14.87
C GLY A 40 6.33 14.70 -13.64
N GLY A 41 5.42 14.65 -12.66
CA GLY A 41 5.44 15.58 -11.52
C GLY A 41 6.54 15.29 -10.50
N ALA A 42 6.96 16.32 -9.74
CA ALA A 42 7.98 16.22 -8.69
C ALA A 42 7.73 15.09 -7.67
N TRP A 43 6.46 14.77 -7.41
CA TRP A 43 6.06 13.66 -6.52
C TRP A 43 6.60 12.30 -6.97
N ALA A 44 6.79 12.06 -8.28
CA ALA A 44 7.31 10.79 -8.80
C ALA A 44 8.81 10.59 -8.52
N ARG A 45 9.49 11.64 -8.06
CA ARG A 45 10.91 11.64 -7.66
C ARG A 45 11.12 11.48 -6.15
N SER A 46 10.05 11.53 -5.35
CA SER A 46 10.11 11.28 -3.91
C SER A 46 9.54 9.89 -3.58
N PRO A 47 10.32 8.99 -2.97
CA PRO A 47 9.85 7.63 -2.67
C PRO A 47 8.69 7.64 -1.65
N LEU A 48 8.72 8.58 -0.68
CA LEU A 48 7.63 8.78 0.28
C LEU A 48 6.36 9.28 -0.41
N ALA A 49 6.45 10.23 -1.33
CA ALA A 49 5.28 10.74 -2.06
C ALA A 49 4.68 9.66 -2.98
N VAL A 50 5.53 8.84 -3.62
CA VAL A 50 5.07 7.68 -4.41
C VAL A 50 4.35 6.66 -3.52
N ALA A 51 4.90 6.34 -2.34
CA ALA A 51 4.27 5.42 -1.40
C ALA A 51 2.92 5.95 -0.88
N ALA A 52 2.87 7.21 -0.45
CA ALA A 52 1.64 7.88 -0.02
C ALA A 52 0.56 7.83 -1.11
N ARG A 53 0.93 8.14 -2.36
CA ARG A 53 0.02 8.07 -3.52
C ARG A 53 -0.46 6.66 -3.80
N PHE A 54 0.40 5.65 -3.69
CA PHE A 54 0.04 4.25 -3.90
C PHE A 54 -1.02 3.78 -2.89
N LEU A 55 -0.87 4.18 -1.63
CA LEU A 55 -1.80 3.86 -0.56
C LEU A 55 -3.10 4.70 -0.58
N GLY A 56 -3.19 5.70 -1.48
CA GLY A 56 -4.29 6.66 -1.49
C GLY A 56 -4.32 7.56 -0.26
N ARG A 57 -3.16 7.78 0.36
CA ARG A 57 -2.95 8.59 1.57
C ARG A 57 -2.06 9.78 1.26
N ASP A 58 -2.43 10.54 0.24
CA ASP A 58 -1.77 11.78 -0.17
C ASP A 58 -1.87 12.89 0.90
N ARG A 59 -2.75 12.73 1.89
CA ARG A 59 -2.76 13.48 3.15
C ARG A 59 -2.41 12.53 4.29
N LEU A 60 -1.45 12.93 5.14
CA LEU A 60 -1.05 12.15 6.30
C LEU A 60 -2.17 12.19 7.34
N ASP A 61 -2.73 11.02 7.69
CA ASP A 61 -3.62 10.90 8.84
C ASP A 61 -2.81 10.97 10.14
N VAL A 62 -3.40 11.51 11.22
CA VAL A 62 -2.76 11.64 12.55
C VAL A 62 -2.27 10.31 13.15
N TYR A 63 -2.77 9.18 12.64
CA TYR A 63 -2.37 7.84 13.08
C TYR A 63 -1.40 7.15 12.12
N MET A 64 -0.92 7.84 11.09
CA MET A 64 -0.03 7.28 10.07
C MET A 64 1.41 7.71 10.30
N THR A 65 2.29 6.74 10.50
CA THR A 65 3.74 6.92 10.58
C THR A 65 4.40 6.23 9.39
N SER A 66 5.28 6.93 8.68
CA SER A 66 6.07 6.35 7.59
C SER A 66 7.56 6.48 7.88
N VAL A 67 8.28 5.38 7.75
CA VAL A 67 9.75 5.31 7.85
C VAL A 67 10.27 4.86 6.50
N ALA A 68 11.28 5.55 5.97
CA ALA A 68 11.96 5.17 4.73
C ALA A 68 13.40 4.79 5.04
N THR A 69 13.79 3.59 4.61
CA THR A 69 15.17 3.13 4.66
C THR A 69 15.73 3.14 3.25
N LEU A 70 16.82 3.89 3.04
CA LEU A 70 17.52 3.98 1.77
C LEU A 70 18.73 3.05 1.79
N GLU A 71 18.84 2.22 0.77
CA GLU A 71 19.99 1.35 0.51
C GLU A 71 20.46 1.53 -0.92
N ARG A 72 21.77 1.52 -1.15
CA ARG A 72 22.35 1.54 -2.50
C ARG A 72 22.88 0.15 -2.83
N ARG A 73 22.40 -0.43 -3.93
CA ARG A 73 22.83 -1.76 -4.40
C ARG A 73 22.95 -1.77 -5.92
N ASP A 74 24.09 -2.26 -6.42
CA ASP A 74 24.37 -2.39 -7.87
C ASP A 74 24.17 -1.06 -8.64
N GLY A 75 24.60 0.06 -8.02
CA GLY A 75 24.46 1.40 -8.61
C GLY A 75 23.03 1.95 -8.67
N ARG A 76 22.06 1.27 -8.04
CA ARG A 76 20.66 1.70 -7.93
C ARG A 76 20.28 1.96 -6.50
N ASP A 77 19.45 2.98 -6.30
CA ASP A 77 18.87 3.26 -5.00
C ASP A 77 17.64 2.39 -4.80
N ARG A 78 17.59 1.70 -3.67
CA ARG A 78 16.43 0.96 -3.19
C ARG A 78 15.92 1.66 -1.95
N VAL A 79 14.63 1.88 -1.89
CA VAL A 79 13.99 2.45 -0.70
C VAL A 79 12.91 1.50 -0.24
N VAL A 80 12.96 1.14 1.04
CA VAL A 80 11.88 0.45 1.70
C VAL A 80 11.10 1.47 2.52
N VAL A 81 9.87 1.76 2.11
CA VAL A 81 8.94 2.59 2.88
C VAL A 81 8.05 1.67 3.70
N THR A 82 8.12 1.80 5.02
CA THR A 82 7.21 1.14 5.95
C THR A 82 6.23 2.16 6.49
N THR A 83 4.95 2.01 6.13
CA THR A 83 3.87 2.88 6.60
C THR A 83 3.00 2.10 7.58
N THR A 84 2.92 2.56 8.83
CA THR A 84 2.05 2.00 9.86
C THR A 84 0.90 2.96 10.12
N ILE A 85 -0.34 2.45 10.11
CA ILE A 85 -1.54 3.17 10.50
C ILE A 85 -2.04 2.54 11.80
N ALA A 86 -1.93 3.27 12.90
CA ALA A 86 -2.52 2.86 14.18
C ALA A 86 -4.03 3.13 14.19
N ARG A 87 -4.78 2.43 15.06
CA ARG A 87 -6.23 2.62 15.24
C ARG A 87 -6.97 2.56 13.90
N ALA A 88 -6.88 1.40 13.25
CA ALA A 88 -7.67 1.17 12.05
C ALA A 88 -9.15 1.36 12.38
N ARG A 89 -9.97 1.73 11.37
CA ARG A 89 -11.40 1.99 11.56
C ARG A 89 -12.22 0.76 11.95
N ASP A 90 -11.60 -0.41 11.92
CA ASP A 90 -12.17 -1.71 12.24
C ASP A 90 -11.79 -2.05 13.69
N ASP A 91 -12.77 -2.34 14.54
CA ASP A 91 -12.61 -2.64 15.96
C ASP A 91 -11.82 -3.94 16.21
N SER A 92 -11.70 -4.78 15.19
CA SER A 92 -10.92 -6.02 15.21
C SER A 92 -9.45 -5.79 14.86
N ILE A 93 -9.07 -4.61 14.36
CA ILE A 93 -7.71 -4.30 13.89
C ILE A 93 -7.10 -3.16 14.72
N SER A 94 -6.02 -3.46 15.44
CA SER A 94 -5.28 -2.44 16.21
C SER A 94 -4.36 -1.59 15.32
N ALA A 95 -3.76 -2.19 14.29
CA ALA A 95 -2.86 -1.48 13.38
C ALA A 95 -2.75 -2.17 12.03
N ILE A 96 -2.41 -1.38 11.01
CA ILE A 96 -2.08 -1.85 9.66
C ILE A 96 -0.66 -1.43 9.33
N ARG A 97 0.11 -2.31 8.67
CA ARG A 97 1.44 -2.01 8.16
C ARG A 97 1.55 -2.34 6.68
N TYR A 98 2.00 -1.34 5.92
CA TYR A 98 2.40 -1.47 4.54
C TYR A 98 3.91 -1.46 4.43
N VAL A 99 4.47 -2.38 3.65
CA VAL A 99 5.90 -2.41 3.31
C VAL A 99 6.02 -2.30 1.80
N LEU A 100 6.57 -1.19 1.33
CA LEU A 100 6.71 -0.87 -0.09
C LEU A 100 8.19 -0.83 -0.45
N ALA A 101 8.61 -1.69 -1.39
CA ALA A 101 9.95 -1.65 -1.94
C ALA A 101 9.94 -0.85 -3.24
N LEU A 102 10.74 0.22 -3.29
CA LEU A 102 10.94 1.08 -4.45
C LEU A 102 12.36 0.94 -4.96
N GLU A 103 12.53 1.12 -6.25
CA GLU A 103 13.84 1.15 -6.90
C GLU A 103 13.92 2.38 -7.81
N SER A 104 15.07 3.06 -7.78
CA SER A 104 15.32 4.20 -8.64
C SER A 104 15.53 3.77 -10.09
N ARG A 105 15.10 4.64 -10.99
CA ARG A 105 15.20 4.52 -12.44
C ARG A 105 16.00 5.71 -12.98
N PRO A 106 16.56 5.59 -14.20
CA PRO A 106 17.17 6.73 -14.87
C PRO A 106 16.24 7.94 -14.90
N GLY A 107 16.80 9.13 -14.66
CA GLY A 107 16.03 10.37 -14.53
C GLY A 107 15.41 10.61 -13.14
N GLY A 108 15.88 9.90 -12.10
CA GLY A 108 15.49 10.15 -10.70
C GLY A 108 14.05 9.74 -10.37
N ARG A 109 13.43 8.91 -11.22
CA ARG A 109 12.07 8.38 -11.00
C ARG A 109 12.11 7.11 -10.19
N TRP A 110 11.04 6.83 -9.46
CA TRP A 110 10.90 5.58 -8.71
C TRP A 110 10.00 4.60 -9.43
N ARG A 111 10.22 3.31 -9.21
CA ARG A 111 9.32 2.22 -9.58
C ARG A 111 9.01 1.38 -8.35
N LEU A 112 7.73 1.05 -8.14
CA LEU A 112 7.34 0.12 -7.07
C LEU A 112 7.67 -1.31 -7.49
N ARG A 113 8.57 -1.98 -6.77
CA ARG A 113 8.94 -3.39 -7.01
C ARG A 113 7.94 -4.34 -6.37
N SER A 114 7.55 -4.05 -5.13
CA SER A 114 6.58 -4.83 -4.39
C SER A 114 5.88 -3.96 -3.35
N ALA A 115 4.67 -4.35 -2.98
CA ALA A 115 3.97 -3.78 -1.84
C ALA A 115 3.27 -4.92 -1.08
N ARG A 116 3.43 -4.91 0.24
CA ARG A 116 2.80 -5.86 1.14
C ARG A 116 1.97 -5.13 2.17
N PHE A 117 0.89 -5.78 2.58
CA PHE A 117 -0.03 -5.41 3.63
C PHE A 117 0.02 -6.48 4.71
N THR A 118 0.07 -6.04 5.95
CA THR A 118 -0.15 -6.86 7.13
C THR A 118 -0.98 -6.04 8.12
N GLN A 119 -1.69 -6.73 8.98
CA GLN A 119 -2.47 -6.14 10.06
C GLN A 119 -2.07 -6.77 11.38
N ARG A 120 -2.37 -6.07 12.46
CA ARG A 120 -2.29 -6.58 13.83
C ARG A 120 -3.69 -6.48 14.41
N CYS A 121 -4.19 -7.55 14.99
CA CYS A 121 -5.53 -7.56 15.55
C CYS A 121 -5.61 -6.78 16.85
N ALA A 122 -6.83 -6.43 17.24
CA ALA A 122 -7.10 -5.95 18.58
C ALA A 122 -6.85 -7.06 19.60
N PRO A 123 -6.58 -6.73 20.88
CA PRO A 123 -6.48 -7.71 21.94
C PRO A 123 -7.70 -8.63 21.97
N GLY A 124 -7.48 -9.95 21.99
CA GLY A 124 -8.55 -10.95 22.01
C GLY A 124 -9.21 -11.25 20.65
N ARG A 125 -8.74 -10.67 19.54
CA ARG A 125 -9.31 -10.82 18.18
C ARG A 125 -8.39 -11.55 17.21
N GLY A 126 -7.61 -12.51 17.72
CA GLY A 126 -6.63 -13.27 16.96
C GLY A 126 -5.19 -12.77 17.14
N HIS A 127 -4.45 -12.66 16.04
CA HIS A 127 -3.00 -12.52 16.08
C HIS A 127 -2.54 -11.11 16.52
N GLN A 128 -1.59 -11.09 17.45
CA GLN A 128 -1.00 -9.86 17.99
C GLN A 128 0.31 -9.47 17.29
N ALA A 129 0.85 -10.35 16.44
CA ALA A 129 1.92 -10.01 15.50
C ALA A 129 1.31 -9.47 14.19
N PHE A 130 2.12 -8.79 13.38
CA PHE A 130 1.69 -8.41 12.02
C PHE A 130 1.58 -9.65 11.14
N SER A 131 0.37 -9.95 10.65
CA SER A 131 0.09 -11.02 9.68
C SER A 131 -0.80 -10.50 8.56
N ALA A 132 -0.83 -11.21 7.44
CA ALA A 132 -1.83 -11.00 6.38
C ALA A 132 -3.15 -11.75 6.64
N ASP A 133 -3.20 -12.56 7.71
CA ASP A 133 -4.38 -13.30 8.11
C ASP A 133 -5.51 -12.38 8.59
N PRO A 134 -6.78 -12.79 8.46
CA PRO A 134 -7.89 -12.05 9.03
C PRO A 134 -7.84 -12.04 10.56
N CYS A 135 -8.31 -10.94 11.16
CA CYS A 135 -8.65 -10.93 12.57
C CYS A 135 -9.97 -11.66 12.77
N LEU A 136 -10.01 -12.53 13.78
CA LEU A 136 -11.13 -13.42 14.09
C LEU A 136 -11.60 -13.19 15.52
#